data_AF-A0A2T7U930-F1
#
_entry.id   AF-A0A2T7U930-F1
#
_cell.length_a   1.000
_cell.length_b   1.000
_cell.length_c   1.000
_cell.angle_alpha   90.00
_cell.angle_beta   90.00
_cell.angle_gamma   90.00
#
_symmetry.space_group_name_H-M   'P 1'
#
loop_
_entity.id
_entity.type
_entity.pdbx_description
1 polymer ?
#
loop_
_entity_poly.entity_id
_entity_poly.type
_entity_poly.pdbx_seq_one_letter_code
_entity_poly.pdbx_strand_id
1 'polypeptide(L)' 'EAGAQIALNTWHTLRLDISGKKLRALVDGIEILTVDDLRLGGKSGGIGLWVDDGTTGYFSNLRIRPA' A
#
# COMPACT_ATOMS: atom_id res chain seq x y z
N GLU A 1 -4.73 10.33 -13.81
CA GLU A 1 -4.42 9.17 -12.97
C GLU A 1 -5.54 8.16 -13.10
N ALA A 2 -5.24 6.87 -13.22
CA ALA A 2 -6.26 5.82 -13.13
C ALA A 2 -6.28 5.33 -11.67
N GLY A 3 -7.34 5.65 -10.94
CA GLY A 3 -7.49 5.19 -9.56
C GLY A 3 -7.75 3.68 -9.51
N ALA A 4 -7.30 3.03 -8.43
CA ALA A 4 -7.70 1.66 -8.15
C ALA A 4 -9.21 1.59 -7.85
N GLN A 5 -9.86 0.50 -8.27
CA GLN A 5 -11.25 0.26 -7.89
C GLN A 5 -11.31 -0.26 -6.46
N ILE A 6 -11.71 0.61 -5.53
CA ILE A 6 -11.86 0.30 -4.11
C ILE A 6 -13.31 0.62 -3.75
N ALA A 7 -14.09 -0.40 -3.41
CA ALA A 7 -15.49 -0.25 -3.04
C ALA A 7 -15.65 -0.03 -1.53
N LEU A 8 -16.69 0.72 -1.15
CA LEU A 8 -17.06 0.88 0.25
C LEU A 8 -17.57 -0.45 0.84
N ASN A 9 -17.42 -0.60 2.16
CA ASN A 9 -17.92 -1.75 2.92
C ASN A 9 -17.43 -3.12 2.42
N THR A 10 -16.29 -3.15 1.73
CA THR A 10 -15.69 -4.36 1.16
C THR A 10 -14.25 -4.49 1.65
N TRP A 11 -13.83 -5.70 1.98
CA TRP A 11 -12.43 -5.98 2.27
C TRP A 11 -11.63 -6.03 0.97
N HIS A 12 -10.60 -5.22 0.88
CA HIS A 12 -9.64 -5.22 -0.22
C HIS A 12 -8.24 -5.57 0.30
N THR A 13 -7.45 -6.25 -0.51
CA THR A 13 -6.06 -6.58 -0.18
C THR A 13 -5.12 -5.59 -0.82
N LEU A 14 -4.51 -4.72 0.00
CA LEU A 14 -3.38 -3.90 -0.43
C LEU A 14 -2.07 -4.67 -0.21
N ARG A 15 -1.25 -4.78 -1.25
CA ARG A 15 0.12 -5.30 -1.17
C ARG A 15 1.10 -4.25 -1.69
N LEU A 16 2.17 -4.03 -0.94
CA LEU A 16 3.30 -3.21 -1.34
C LEU A 16 4.54 -4.10 -1.42
N ASP A 17 5.14 -4.19 -2.60
CA ASP A 17 6.45 -4.80 -2.81
C ASP A 17 7.49 -3.69 -2.93
N ILE A 18 8.35 -3.56 -1.93
CA ILE A 18 9.33 -2.46 -1.84
C ILE A 18 10.74 -3.06 -1.84
N SER A 19 11.57 -2.64 -2.79
CA SER A 19 12.96 -3.10 -2.92
C SER A 19 13.87 -1.97 -3.35
N GLY A 20 14.78 -1.58 -2.46
CA GLY A 20 15.69 -0.46 -2.67
C GLY A 20 14.94 0.83 -2.95
N LYS A 21 14.97 1.28 -4.21
CA LYS A 21 14.27 2.48 -4.68
C LYS A 21 12.96 2.20 -5.41
N LYS A 22 12.61 0.93 -5.60
CA LYS A 22 11.44 0.53 -6.36
C LYS A 22 10.28 0.17 -5.44
N LEU A 23 9.07 0.49 -5.89
CA LEU A 23 7.82 0.09 -5.25
C LEU A 23 6.84 -0.37 -6.31
N ARG A 24 6.15 -1.47 -6.03
CA ARG A 24 4.93 -1.88 -6.72
C ARG A 24 3.79 -1.95 -5.72
N ALA A 25 2.65 -1.38 -6.06
CA ALA A 25 1.43 -1.50 -5.28
C ALA A 25 0.40 -2.31 -6.05
N LEU A 26 -0.25 -3.24 -5.35
CA LEU A 26 -1.31 -4.06 -5.87
C LEU A 26 -2.56 -3.91 -5.00
N VAL A 27 -3.72 -3.80 -5.63
CA VAL A 27 -5.03 -3.92 -4.99
C VAL A 27 -5.70 -5.16 -5.54
N ASP A 28 -6.08 -6.08 -4.65
CA ASP A 28 -6.68 -7.37 -5.00
C ASP A 28 -5.87 -8.17 -6.04
N GLY A 29 -4.54 -8.07 -5.95
CA GLY A 29 -3.60 -8.76 -6.84
C GLY A 29 -3.39 -8.08 -8.20
N ILE A 30 -4.06 -6.96 -8.47
CA ILE A 30 -3.88 -6.16 -9.68
C ILE A 30 -2.87 -5.05 -9.39
N GLU A 31 -1.79 -4.98 -10.18
CA GLU A 31 -0.82 -3.88 -10.07
C GLU A 31 -1.46 -2.56 -10.50
N ILE A 32 -1.45 -1.57 -9.60
CA ILE A 32 -2.09 -0.26 -9.79
C ILE A 32 -1.08 0.89 -9.86
N LEU A 33 0.14 0.67 -9.35
CA LEU A 33 1.18 1.69 -9.27
C LEU A 33 2.55 1.02 -9.29
N THR A 34 3.44 1.55 -10.13
CA THR A 34 4.86 1.25 -10.12
C THR A 34 5.64 2.56 -9.99
N VAL A 35 6.61 2.57 -9.08
CA VAL A 35 7.54 3.69 -8.86
C VAL A 35 8.96 3.14 -8.92
N ASP A 36 9.77 3.62 -9.86
CA ASP A 36 11.15 3.14 -10.03
C ASP A 36 12.20 3.93 -9.24
N ASP A 37 11.89 5.16 -8.79
CA ASP A 37 12.81 6.01 -8.04
C ASP A 37 12.12 6.71 -6.85
N LEU A 38 11.95 5.95 -5.77
CA LEU A 38 11.49 6.48 -4.49
C LEU A 38 12.49 7.50 -3.94
N ARG A 39 12.00 8.70 -3.62
CA ARG A 39 12.78 9.78 -3.00
C ARG A 39 13.51 9.36 -1.71
N LEU A 40 12.91 8.44 -0.95
CA LEU A 40 13.45 7.90 0.30
C LEU A 40 13.89 6.43 0.15
N GLY A 41 14.17 5.97 -1.07
CA GLY A 41 14.57 4.59 -1.31
C GLY A 41 15.80 4.16 -0.52
N GLY A 42 15.83 2.91 -0.08
CA GLY A 42 16.89 2.33 0.75
C GLY A 42 16.90 2.79 2.22
N LYS A 43 15.91 3.56 2.66
CA LYS A 43 15.73 3.91 4.07
C LYS A 43 14.71 3.00 4.76
N SER A 44 14.92 2.77 6.05
CA SER A 44 13.99 2.06 6.92
C SER A 44 13.21 3.03 7.81
N GLY A 45 12.01 2.65 8.23
CA GLY A 45 11.17 3.44 9.13
C GLY A 45 9.99 2.63 9.66
N GLY A 46 9.14 3.26 10.45
CA GLY A 46 7.88 2.67 10.93
C GLY A 46 6.82 2.61 9.83
N ILE A 47 5.82 1.73 10.01
CA ILE A 47 4.62 1.65 9.18
C ILE A 47 3.45 2.21 9.98
N GLY A 48 2.74 3.18 9.39
CA GLY A 48 1.50 3.73 9.95
C GLY A 48 0.30 3.27 9.14
N LEU A 49 -0.76 2.86 9.83
CA LEU A 49 -2.10 2.72 9.26
C LEU A 49 -2.89 3.95 9.68
N TRP A 50 -3.44 4.67 8.71
CA TRP A 50 -4.05 5.97 8.93
C TRP A 50 -5.42 6.05 8.28
N VAL A 51 -6.32 6.75 8.93
CA VAL A 51 -7.70 7.04 8.50
C VAL A 51 -7.92 8.52 8.79
N ASP A 52 -8.57 9.21 7.86
CA ASP A 52 -8.83 10.64 8.00
C ASP A 52 -10.01 10.90 8.96
N ASP A 53 -10.04 12.11 9.51
CA ASP A 53 -11.07 12.54 10.45
C ASP A 53 -12.47 12.47 9.81
N GLY A 54 -13.43 11.94 10.57
CA GLY A 54 -14.81 11.76 10.09
C GLY A 54 -15.02 10.57 9.15
N THR A 55 -13.99 9.77 8.89
CA THR A 55 -14.11 8.51 8.13
C THR A 55 -13.87 7.29 9.03
N THR A 56 -14.28 6.10 8.57
CA THR A 56 -14.01 4.84 9.27
C THR A 56 -13.36 3.86 8.33
N GLY A 57 -12.19 3.36 8.72
CA GLY A 57 -11.44 2.33 8.01
C GLY A 57 -11.09 1.19 8.98
N TYR A 58 -11.21 -0.04 8.50
CA TYR A 58 -10.84 -1.22 9.26
C TYR A 58 -9.62 -1.87 8.62
N PHE A 59 -8.66 -2.30 9.43
CA PHE A 59 -7.48 -3.02 8.97
C PHE A 59 -7.44 -4.39 9.64
N SER A 60 -7.09 -5.41 8.86
CA SER A 60 -6.86 -6.75 9.37
C SER A 60 -5.72 -7.38 8.58
N ASN A 61 -5.11 -8.44 9.14
CA ASN A 61 -4.08 -9.23 8.45
C ASN A 61 -2.82 -8.45 8.03
N LEU A 62 -2.40 -7.43 8.79
CA LEU A 62 -1.13 -6.76 8.55
C LEU A 62 0.02 -7.76 8.69
N ARG A 63 0.80 -7.93 7.63
CA ARG A 63 1.98 -8.81 7.59
C ARG A 63 3.12 -8.05 6.93
N ILE A 64 4.27 -8.05 7.60
CA ILE A 64 5.53 -7.50 7.08
C ILE A 64 6.48 -8.67 6.93
N ARG A 65 7.06 -8.82 5.75
CA ARG A 65 8.03 -9.88 5.45
C ARG A 65 9.27 -9.24 4.83
N PRO A 66 10.48 -9.75 5.13
CA PRO A 66 11.65 -9.44 4.34
C PRO A 66 11.39 -9.75 2.86
N ALA A 67 12.02 -8.99 1.97
CA ALA A 67 12.03 -9.27 0.54
C ALA A 67 12.85 -10.53 0.23
#